data_AF-A0A328D7P2-F1
#
_entry.id   AF-A0A328D7P2-F1
#
_cell.length_a   1.000
_cell.length_b   1.000
_cell.length_c   1.000
_cell.angle_alpha   90.00
_cell.angle_beta   90.00
_cell.angle_gamma   90.00
#
_symmetry.space_group_name_H-M   'P 1'
#
loop_
_entity.id
_entity.type
_entity.pdbx_description
1 polymer ?
#
loop_
_entity_poly.entity_id
_entity_poly.type
_entity_poly.pdbx_seq_one_letter_code
_entity_poly.pdbx_strand_id
1 'polypeptide(L)'
;MKKKKESEVTLSGLLNVIDGLWSAIGEERLIIFTTNHIEKLDPALIRRGRMDSHIKMSYCCFEAFKVLAKNYLDIGDDSHPLFPEIRRLLGETKTTPADVAENMMPKSAREKADACLERLVKALETAKEEARLKEEEKRTNAVKEEEAHKKRKQETDDLMKAETSSVHE
;
A
#
# COMPACT_ATOMS: atom_id res chain seq x y z
N MET A 1 20.71 26.70 31.35
CA MET A 1 21.07 26.48 29.93
C MET A 1 19.83 26.06 29.17
N LYS A 2 19.29 26.90 28.28
CA LYS A 2 18.15 26.53 27.42
C LYS A 2 18.65 25.56 26.34
N LYS A 3 18.09 24.35 26.26
CA LYS A 3 18.38 23.39 25.18
C LYS A 3 18.09 24.07 23.84
N LYS A 4 19.08 24.09 22.95
CA LYS A 4 18.94 24.48 21.55
C LYS A 4 17.92 23.51 20.94
N LYS A 5 16.75 24.00 20.50
CA LYS A 5 15.83 23.18 19.70
C LYS A 5 16.59 22.80 18.44
N GLU A 6 16.78 21.52 18.20
CA GLU A 6 17.20 21.02 16.89
C GLU A 6 16.23 21.61 15.86
N SER A 7 16.77 22.10 14.74
CA SER A 7 15.96 22.66 13.66
C SER A 7 15.09 21.56 13.08
N GLU A 8 13.87 21.46 13.56
CA GLU A 8 12.87 20.53 13.06
C GLU A 8 12.50 20.95 11.63
N VAL A 9 13.03 20.24 10.65
CA VAL A 9 12.65 20.44 9.25
C VAL A 9 11.24 19.91 9.10
N THR A 10 10.28 20.83 8.96
CA THR A 10 8.90 20.45 8.67
C THR A 10 8.74 20.19 7.19
N LEU A 11 7.88 19.24 6.84
CA LEU A 11 7.51 18.97 5.44
C LEU A 11 7.04 20.27 4.76
N SER A 12 6.17 21.04 5.42
CA SER A 12 5.73 22.36 4.97
C SER A 12 6.88 23.35 4.76
N GLY A 13 7.89 23.35 5.63
CA GLY A 13 9.09 24.18 5.50
C GLY A 13 9.93 23.81 4.28
N LEU A 14 10.20 22.52 4.07
CA LEU A 14 10.90 22.04 2.88
C LEU A 14 10.17 22.44 1.59
N LEU A 15 8.83 22.31 1.59
CA LEU A 15 8.02 22.56 0.42
C LEU A 15 7.84 24.04 0.11
N ASN A 16 7.77 24.90 1.14
CA ASN A 16 7.78 26.35 0.96
C ASN A 16 9.13 26.84 0.38
N VAL A 17 10.24 26.22 0.77
CA VAL A 17 11.55 26.51 0.17
C VAL A 17 11.58 26.13 -1.31
N ILE A 18 11.01 24.97 -1.65
CA ILE A 18 10.91 24.53 -3.05
C ILE A 18 10.04 25.50 -3.86
N ASP A 19 8.89 25.93 -3.33
CA ASP A 19 7.98 26.89 -3.97
C ASP A 19 8.63 28.28 -4.16
N GLY A 20 9.37 28.76 -3.15
CA GLY A 20 10.04 30.07 -3.18
C GLY A 20 11.27 30.12 -4.09
N LEU A 21 12.01 29.02 -4.23
CA LEU A 21 13.15 28.91 -5.15
C LEU A 21 12.71 28.71 -6.62
N TRP A 22 11.49 28.22 -6.85
CA TRP A 22 10.94 27.92 -8.18
C TRP A 22 10.74 29.16 -9.06
N SER A 23 10.43 30.32 -8.46
CA SER A 23 10.20 31.56 -9.22
C SER A 23 11.47 32.36 -9.53
N ALA A 24 12.62 32.01 -8.94
CA ALA A 24 13.78 32.92 -8.86
C ALA A 24 14.97 32.54 -9.75
N ILE A 25 15.01 31.34 -10.34
CA ILE A 25 16.16 30.85 -11.10
C ILE A 25 15.71 30.54 -12.53
N GLY A 26 16.18 31.32 -13.50
CA GLY A 26 15.75 31.32 -14.90
C GLY A 26 16.15 30.10 -15.74
N GLU A 27 16.22 28.91 -15.14
CA GLU A 27 16.51 27.64 -15.82
C GLU A 27 15.38 26.64 -15.61
N GLU A 28 15.04 25.89 -16.65
CA GLU A 28 14.03 24.83 -16.61
C GLU A 28 14.48 23.67 -15.72
N ARG A 29 13.65 23.25 -14.76
CA ARG A 29 13.95 22.16 -13.81
C ARG A 29 12.79 21.17 -13.71
N LEU A 30 13.10 19.87 -13.71
CA LEU A 30 12.16 18.79 -13.41
C LEU A 30 12.43 18.26 -12.00
N ILE A 31 11.41 18.28 -11.12
CA ILE A 31 11.52 17.75 -9.75
C ILE A 31 10.57 16.57 -9.59
N ILE A 32 11.10 15.44 -9.10
CA ILE A 32 10.33 14.22 -8.86
C ILE A 32 10.17 14.00 -7.37
N PHE A 33 8.93 13.85 -6.93
CA PHE A 33 8.58 13.45 -5.56
C PHE A 33 8.01 12.04 -5.56
N THR A 34 8.35 11.27 -4.53
CA THR A 34 7.75 9.95 -4.29
C THR A 34 7.12 9.95 -2.90
N THR A 35 5.92 9.38 -2.78
CA THR A 35 5.24 9.21 -1.49
C THR A 35 4.41 7.94 -1.51
N ASN A 36 4.42 7.22 -0.39
CA ASN A 36 3.50 6.10 -0.15
C ASN A 36 2.15 6.57 0.42
N HIS A 37 2.07 7.83 0.86
CA HIS A 37 0.95 8.40 1.60
C HIS A 37 0.57 9.77 1.06
N ILE A 38 -0.04 9.81 -0.14
CA ILE A 38 -0.45 11.06 -0.77
C ILE A 38 -1.51 11.81 0.05
N GLU A 39 -2.32 11.09 0.81
CA GLU A 39 -3.36 11.62 1.70
C GLU A 39 -2.82 12.42 2.89
N LYS A 40 -1.54 12.25 3.22
CA LYS A 40 -0.86 12.98 4.29
C LYS A 40 -0.19 14.27 3.81
N LEU A 41 -0.16 14.51 2.50
CA LEU A 41 0.38 15.74 1.92
C LEU A 41 -0.65 16.87 2.01
N ASP A 42 -0.17 18.09 2.25
CA ASP A 42 -1.01 19.28 2.21
C ASP A 42 -1.62 19.43 0.80
N PRO A 43 -2.96 19.53 0.69
CA PRO A 43 -3.65 19.70 -0.59
C PRO A 43 -3.18 20.92 -1.41
N ALA A 44 -2.52 21.90 -0.82
CA ALA A 44 -1.93 23.05 -1.52
C ALA A 44 -0.70 22.67 -2.36
N LEU A 45 -0.04 21.55 -2.07
CA LEU A 45 1.17 21.09 -2.75
C LEU A 45 0.87 20.31 -4.04
N ILE A 46 -0.19 19.51 -3.99
CA ILE A 46 -0.67 18.67 -5.10
C ILE A 46 -1.44 19.48 -6.17
N ARG A 47 -1.42 20.81 -6.09
CA ARG A 47 -2.10 21.67 -7.06
C ARG A 47 -1.23 21.86 -8.30
N ARG A 48 -1.89 22.03 -9.43
CA ARG A 48 -1.26 22.36 -10.72
C ARG A 48 -0.42 23.64 -10.56
N GLY A 49 0.78 23.64 -11.14
CA GLY A 49 1.79 24.68 -10.96
C GLY A 49 2.89 24.34 -9.95
N ARG A 50 2.63 23.36 -9.05
CA ARG A 50 3.64 22.82 -8.11
C ARG A 50 3.92 21.34 -8.39
N MET A 51 2.90 20.51 -8.19
CA MET A 51 2.89 19.10 -8.58
C MET A 51 1.79 18.94 -9.64
N ASP A 52 2.22 19.05 -10.89
CA ASP A 52 1.38 19.13 -12.08
C ASP A 52 1.12 17.76 -12.72
N SER A 53 2.05 16.81 -12.57
CA SER A 53 1.94 15.43 -13.04
C SER A 53 1.92 14.42 -11.89
N HIS A 54 0.87 13.59 -11.83
CA HIS A 54 0.71 12.55 -10.80
C HIS A 54 0.66 11.16 -11.43
N ILE A 55 1.64 10.32 -11.10
CA ILE A 55 1.72 8.93 -11.57
C ILE A 55 1.50 8.00 -10.37
N LYS A 56 0.40 7.25 -10.39
CA LYS A 56 0.13 6.22 -9.38
C LYS A 56 0.79 4.90 -9.80
N MET A 57 1.76 4.44 -9.02
CA MET A 57 2.37 3.13 -9.17
C MET A 57 1.54 2.09 -8.39
N SER A 58 0.74 1.28 -9.09
CA SER A 58 -0.11 0.25 -8.47
C SER A 58 0.62 -1.08 -8.27
N TYR A 59 -0.10 -2.07 -7.72
CA TYR A 59 0.35 -3.46 -7.66
C TYR A 59 0.62 -4.05 -9.06
N CYS A 60 1.38 -5.14 -9.08
CA CYS A 60 1.82 -5.81 -10.29
C CYS A 60 0.61 -6.41 -11.03
N CYS A 61 0.29 -5.85 -12.19
CA CYS A 61 -0.67 -6.46 -13.10
C CYS A 61 0.00 -7.48 -14.01
N PHE A 62 -0.78 -8.29 -14.71
CA PHE A 62 -0.25 -9.30 -15.63
C PHE A 62 0.63 -8.67 -16.73
N GLU A 63 0.29 -7.47 -17.18
CA GLU A 63 1.05 -6.76 -18.22
C GLU A 63 2.43 -6.33 -17.71
N ALA A 64 2.53 -5.87 -16.46
CA ALA A 64 3.80 -5.60 -15.81
C ALA A 64 4.61 -6.90 -15.59
N PHE A 65 3.96 -7.98 -15.17
CA PHE A 65 4.57 -9.30 -15.05
C PHE A 65 5.21 -9.76 -16.37
N LYS A 66 4.53 -9.61 -17.52
CA LYS A 66 5.10 -10.00 -18.82
C LYS A 66 6.40 -9.25 -19.14
N VAL A 67 6.47 -7.96 -18.79
CA VAL A 67 7.70 -7.17 -18.94
C VAL A 67 8.82 -7.75 -18.05
N LEU A 68 8.50 -8.11 -16.80
CA LEU A 68 9.48 -8.74 -15.90
C LEU A 68 9.90 -10.13 -16.40
N ALA A 69 8.96 -10.95 -16.89
CA ALA A 69 9.23 -12.27 -17.45
C ALA A 69 10.18 -12.20 -18.64
N LYS A 70 9.94 -11.25 -19.54
CA LYS A 70 10.83 -10.99 -20.67
C LYS A 70 12.21 -10.53 -20.20
N ASN A 71 12.28 -9.61 -19.25
CA ASN A 71 13.56 -9.02 -18.81
C ASN A 71 14.43 -10.00 -18.00
N TYR A 72 13.83 -10.85 -17.16
CA TYR A 72 14.58 -11.71 -16.24
C TYR A 72 14.72 -13.16 -16.71
N LEU A 73 13.78 -13.66 -17.51
CA LEU A 73 13.72 -15.07 -17.92
C LEU A 73 13.78 -15.26 -19.43
N ASP A 74 13.84 -14.16 -20.21
CA ASP A 74 13.78 -14.16 -21.67
C ASP A 74 12.56 -14.89 -22.24
N ILE A 75 11.45 -14.87 -21.49
CA ILE A 75 10.17 -15.44 -21.93
C ILE A 75 9.40 -14.35 -22.66
N GLY A 76 9.25 -14.50 -23.98
CA GLY A 76 8.51 -13.58 -24.83
C GLY A 76 6.98 -13.61 -24.62
N ASP A 77 6.23 -13.06 -25.58
CA ASP A 77 4.76 -13.17 -25.61
C ASP A 77 4.26 -14.61 -25.88
N ASP A 78 5.17 -15.57 -26.02
CA ASP A 78 4.87 -16.99 -26.08
C ASP A 78 4.20 -17.44 -24.78
N SER A 79 2.99 -18.00 -24.92
CA SER A 79 2.15 -18.42 -23.80
C SER A 79 2.80 -19.57 -23.02
N HIS A 80 3.57 -19.25 -21.99
CA HIS A 80 4.03 -20.26 -21.04
C HIS A 80 2.81 -20.93 -20.36
N PRO A 81 2.80 -22.25 -20.12
CA PRO A 81 1.65 -22.95 -19.54
C PRO A 81 1.14 -22.37 -18.20
N LEU A 82 2.04 -21.74 -17.43
CA LEU A 82 1.71 -21.10 -16.15
C LEU A 82 1.15 -19.67 -16.27
N PHE A 83 1.22 -19.04 -17.44
CA PHE A 83 0.74 -17.65 -17.61
C PHE A 83 -0.76 -17.47 -17.30
N PRO A 84 -1.68 -18.36 -17.74
CA PRO A 84 -3.08 -18.24 -17.38
C PRO A 84 -3.31 -18.26 -15.86
N GLU A 85 -2.57 -19.11 -15.16
CA GLU A 85 -2.67 -19.23 -13.70
C GLU A 85 -2.07 -18.02 -12.99
N ILE A 86 -0.90 -17.54 -13.42
CA ILE A 86 -0.29 -16.31 -12.90
C ILE A 86 -1.20 -15.10 -13.15
N ARG A 87 -1.85 -15.00 -14.32
CA ARG A 87 -2.82 -13.94 -14.62
C ARG A 87 -3.98 -13.97 -13.62
N ARG A 88 -4.53 -15.16 -13.37
CA ARG A 88 -5.64 -15.36 -12.42
C ARG A 88 -5.21 -14.94 -11.01
N LEU A 89 -4.06 -15.43 -10.54
CA LEU A 89 -3.54 -15.14 -9.20
C LEU A 89 -3.22 -13.66 -8.99
N LEU A 90 -2.53 -12.99 -9.93
CA LEU A 90 -2.25 -11.56 -9.87
C LEU A 90 -3.53 -10.69 -9.88
N GLY A 91 -4.63 -11.19 -10.46
CA GLY A 91 -5.94 -10.52 -10.40
C GLY A 91 -6.62 -10.65 -9.02
N GLU A 92 -6.22 -11.63 -8.23
CA GLU A 92 -6.80 -11.95 -6.92
C GLU A 92 -5.92 -11.48 -5.75
N THR A 93 -4.64 -11.19 -6.01
CA THR A 93 -3.68 -10.78 -4.98
C THR A 93 -3.15 -9.36 -5.18
N LYS A 94 -2.80 -8.69 -4.08
CA LYS A 94 -2.13 -7.39 -4.09
C LYS A 94 -0.63 -7.57 -3.88
N THR A 95 0.08 -7.89 -4.95
CA THR A 95 1.52 -8.17 -4.92
C THR A 95 2.29 -7.05 -5.61
N THR A 96 3.43 -6.61 -5.04
CA THR A 96 4.22 -5.53 -5.67
C THR A 96 5.05 -6.07 -6.84
N PRO A 97 5.40 -5.22 -7.83
CA PRO A 97 6.32 -5.64 -8.89
C PRO A 97 7.67 -6.13 -8.36
N ALA A 98 8.13 -5.60 -7.23
CA ALA A 98 9.36 -6.03 -6.57
C ALA A 98 9.24 -7.47 -6.03
N ASP A 99 8.15 -7.79 -5.34
CA ASP A 99 7.92 -9.15 -4.82
C ASP A 99 7.78 -10.17 -5.96
N VAL A 100 7.12 -9.77 -7.06
CA VAL A 100 7.04 -10.61 -8.27
C VAL A 100 8.43 -10.86 -8.85
N ALA A 101 9.23 -9.80 -9.03
CA ALA A 101 10.58 -9.93 -9.54
C ALA A 101 11.45 -10.82 -8.64
N GLU A 102 11.40 -10.64 -7.32
CA GLU A 102 12.14 -11.46 -6.36
C GLU A 102 11.84 -12.96 -6.51
N ASN A 103 10.57 -13.31 -6.65
CA ASN A 103 10.18 -14.70 -6.83
C ASN A 103 10.54 -15.25 -8.21
N MET A 104 10.65 -14.41 -9.23
CA MET A 104 11.01 -14.83 -10.59
C MET A 104 12.50 -14.81 -10.87
N MET A 105 13.30 -14.06 -10.11
CA MET A 105 14.73 -13.95 -10.37
C MET A 105 15.40 -15.33 -10.22
N PRO A 106 16.18 -15.79 -11.24
CA PRO A 106 16.96 -17.01 -11.14
C PRO A 106 17.96 -16.93 -9.98
N LYS A 107 17.95 -17.93 -9.10
CA LYS A 107 18.88 -18.04 -7.96
C LYS A 107 20.22 -18.65 -8.34
N SER A 108 20.31 -19.21 -9.54
CA SER A 108 21.56 -19.73 -10.11
C SER A 108 21.53 -19.66 -11.63
N ALA A 109 22.71 -19.66 -12.27
CA ALA A 109 22.84 -19.60 -13.72
C ALA A 109 22.23 -20.81 -14.48
N ARG A 110 21.88 -21.89 -13.77
CA ARG A 110 21.28 -23.10 -14.36
C ARG A 110 19.79 -23.24 -14.07
N GLU A 111 19.21 -22.33 -13.28
CA GLU A 111 17.80 -22.41 -12.95
C GLU A 111 16.96 -22.08 -14.18
N LYS A 112 15.98 -22.94 -14.47
CA LYS A 112 15.10 -22.79 -15.62
C LYS A 112 13.95 -21.83 -15.33
N ALA A 113 13.42 -21.23 -16.39
CA ALA A 113 12.20 -20.41 -16.37
C ALA A 113 11.05 -21.08 -15.60
N ASP A 114 10.78 -22.36 -15.87
CA ASP A 114 9.71 -23.13 -15.24
C ASP A 114 9.81 -23.10 -13.71
N ALA A 115 10.99 -23.35 -13.16
CA ALA A 115 11.21 -23.36 -11.71
C ALA A 115 11.01 -21.97 -11.08
N CYS A 116 11.36 -20.91 -11.81
CA CYS A 116 11.15 -19.53 -11.38
C CYS A 116 9.66 -19.18 -11.36
N LEU A 117 8.92 -19.58 -12.39
CA LEU A 117 7.49 -19.33 -12.50
C LEU A 117 6.69 -20.19 -11.52
N GLU A 118 7.07 -21.44 -11.29
CA GLU A 118 6.45 -22.29 -10.25
C GLU A 118 6.65 -21.70 -8.85
N ARG A 119 7.82 -21.14 -8.56
CA ARG A 119 8.08 -20.44 -7.30
C ARG A 119 7.18 -19.22 -7.16
N LEU A 120 7.01 -18.43 -8.22
CA LEU A 120 6.06 -17.31 -8.22
C LEU A 120 4.63 -17.77 -7.96
N VAL A 121 4.16 -18.83 -8.64
CA VAL A 121 2.81 -19.38 -8.42
C VAL A 121 2.60 -19.75 -6.95
N LYS A 122 3.52 -20.50 -6.36
CA LYS A 122 3.46 -20.86 -4.92
C LYS A 122 3.44 -19.64 -4.00
N ALA A 123 4.24 -18.62 -4.31
CA ALA A 123 4.27 -17.38 -3.52
C ALA A 123 2.94 -16.62 -3.63
N LEU A 124 2.33 -16.57 -4.82
CA LEU A 124 1.04 -15.93 -5.03
C LEU A 124 -0.12 -16.69 -4.36
N GLU A 125 -0.13 -18.02 -4.42
CA GLU A 125 -1.08 -18.86 -3.70
C GLU A 125 -1.00 -18.64 -2.18
N THR A 126 0.23 -18.61 -1.64
CA THR A 126 0.48 -18.33 -0.23
C THR A 126 -0.02 -16.94 0.14
N ALA A 127 0.31 -15.92 -0.65
CA ALA A 127 -0.13 -14.54 -0.42
C ALA A 127 -1.65 -14.40 -0.48
N LYS A 128 -2.31 -15.13 -1.39
CA LYS A 128 -3.78 -15.19 -1.49
C LYS A 128 -4.40 -15.75 -0.22
N GLU A 129 -3.88 -16.89 0.25
CA GLU A 129 -4.41 -17.54 1.45
C GLU A 129 -4.18 -16.70 2.71
N GLU A 130 -2.99 -16.11 2.86
CA GLU A 130 -2.73 -15.17 3.97
C GLU A 130 -3.65 -13.95 3.94
N ALA A 131 -3.95 -13.41 2.76
CA ALA A 131 -4.87 -12.28 2.62
C ALA A 131 -6.28 -12.68 3.04
N ARG A 132 -6.75 -13.87 2.65
CA ARG A 132 -8.05 -14.43 3.05
C ARG A 132 -8.15 -14.58 4.57
N LEU A 133 -7.14 -15.19 5.20
CA LEU A 133 -7.11 -15.37 6.66
C LEU A 133 -7.09 -14.03 7.40
N LYS A 134 -6.31 -13.06 6.93
CA LYS A 134 -6.27 -11.70 7.49
C LYS A 134 -7.61 -10.98 7.35
N GLU A 135 -8.36 -11.20 6.26
CA GLU A 135 -9.71 -10.64 6.11
C GLU A 135 -10.72 -11.32 7.05
N GLU A 136 -10.68 -12.63 7.19
CA GLU A 136 -11.54 -13.40 8.11
C GLU A 136 -11.29 -12.98 9.57
N GLU A 137 -10.03 -12.82 9.97
CA GLU A 137 -9.65 -12.33 11.30
C GLU A 137 -10.15 -10.91 11.55
N LYS A 138 -9.97 -10.00 10.58
CA LYS A 138 -10.49 -8.62 10.67
C LYS A 138 -12.00 -8.58 10.84
N ARG A 139 -12.75 -9.41 10.10
CA ARG A 139 -14.21 -9.50 10.23
C ARG A 139 -14.61 -10.02 11.62
N THR A 140 -13.93 -11.05 12.10
CA THR A 140 -14.17 -11.63 13.43
C THR A 140 -13.91 -10.61 14.54
N ASN A 141 -12.81 -9.85 14.44
CA ASN A 141 -12.47 -8.82 15.42
C ASN A 141 -13.46 -7.64 15.36
N ALA A 142 -13.89 -7.21 14.18
CA ALA A 142 -14.90 -6.16 14.02
C ALA A 142 -16.24 -6.55 14.68
N VAL A 143 -16.70 -7.80 14.51
CA VAL A 143 -17.93 -8.30 15.16
C VAL A 143 -17.78 -8.30 16.69
N LYS A 144 -16.64 -8.76 17.22
CA LYS A 144 -16.37 -8.75 18.67
C LYS A 144 -16.33 -7.33 19.24
N GLU A 145 -15.72 -6.39 18.53
CA GLU A 145 -15.68 -4.97 18.91
C GLU A 145 -17.08 -4.36 18.92
N GLU A 146 -17.91 -4.67 17.91
CA GLU A 146 -19.29 -4.18 17.84
C GLU A 146 -20.17 -4.75 18.96
N GLU A 147 -20.04 -6.05 19.27
CA GLU A 147 -20.72 -6.68 20.40
C GLU A 147 -20.29 -6.09 21.75
N ALA A 148 -18.98 -5.88 21.96
CA ALA A 148 -18.45 -5.27 23.17
C ALA A 148 -18.90 -3.80 23.31
N HIS A 149 -19.05 -3.09 22.20
CA HIS A 149 -19.59 -1.74 22.18
C HIS A 149 -21.10 -1.73 22.50
N LYS A 150 -21.87 -2.70 22.01
CA LYS A 150 -23.30 -2.85 22.33
C LYS A 150 -23.53 -3.17 23.80
N LYS A 151 -22.76 -4.11 24.38
CA LYS A 151 -22.84 -4.45 25.82
C LYS A 151 -22.55 -3.25 26.71
N ARG A 152 -21.48 -2.48 26.42
CA ARG A 152 -21.13 -1.27 27.17
C ARG A 152 -22.20 -0.17 27.07
N LYS A 153 -22.84 -0.01 25.91
CA LYS A 153 -23.98 0.90 25.76
C LYS A 153 -25.18 0.44 26.59
N GLN A 154 -25.48 -0.85 26.60
CA GLN A 154 -26.62 -1.38 27.36
C GLN A 154 -26.40 -1.28 28.87
N GLU A 155 -25.19 -1.59 29.37
CA GLU A 155 -24.83 -1.40 30.77
C GLU A 155 -24.92 0.07 31.22
N THR A 156 -24.50 1.02 30.36
CA THR A 156 -24.61 2.45 30.66
C THR A 156 -26.05 2.94 30.63
N ASP A 157 -26.87 2.47 29.69
CA ASP A 157 -28.29 2.80 29.62
C ASP A 157 -29.09 2.22 30.82
N ASP A 158 -28.74 1.02 31.28
CA ASP A 158 -29.37 0.36 32.44
C ASP A 158 -28.99 1.05 33.77
N LEU A 159 -27.74 1.49 33.92
CA LEU A 159 -27.28 2.30 35.07
C LEU A 159 -28.01 3.65 35.14
N MET A 160 -28.17 4.36 34.02
CA MET A 160 -28.88 5.64 33.99
C MET A 160 -30.37 5.48 34.34
N LYS A 161 -31.02 4.38 33.94
CA LYS A 161 -32.42 4.11 34.32
C LYS A 161 -32.58 3.84 35.81
N ALA A 162 -31.67 3.10 36.42
CA ALA A 162 -31.71 2.79 37.85
C ALA A 162 -31.57 4.05 38.73
N GLU A 163 -30.73 5.01 38.33
CA GLU A 163 -30.56 6.27 39.06
C GLU A 163 -31.76 7.21 38.93
N THR A 164 -32.48 7.20 37.79
CA THR A 164 -33.69 8.02 37.63
C THR A 164 -34.91 7.51 38.39
N SER A 165 -34.95 6.21 38.72
CA SER A 165 -36.08 5.58 39.41
C SER A 165 -36.02 5.69 40.93
N SER A 166 -34.88 6.07 41.52
CA SER A 166 -34.70 6.25 42.97
C SER A 166 -34.97 7.68 43.47
N VAL A 167 -35.34 8.60 42.58
CA VAL A 167 -35.60 10.01 42.92
C VAL A 167 -37.10 10.32 43.12
N HIS A 168 -37.99 9.32 42.95
CA HIS A 168 -39.45 9.50 43.02
C HIS A 168 -40.17 8.65 44.09
N GLU A 169 -39.45 8.04 45.05
CA GLU A 169 -40.02 7.50 46.31
C GLU A 169 -39.51 8.29 47.51
#